data_AF-A0A7X6Y646-F1
#
_entry.id   AF-A0A7X6Y646-F1
#
_cell.length_a   1.000
_cell.length_b   1.000
_cell.length_c   1.000
_cell.angle_alpha   90.00
_cell.angle_beta   90.00
_cell.angle_gamma   90.00
#
_symmetry.space_group_name_H-M   'P 1'
#
loop_
_entity.id
_entity.type
_entity.pdbx_description
1 polymer ?
#
loop_
_entity_poly.entity_id
_entity_poly.type
_entity_poly.pdbx_seq_one_letter_code
_entity_poly.pdbx_strand_id
1 'polypeptide(L)'
;MYTRILSVSSGDKYQVNIPIEFPNTSLSDFDRQMYIVKELHEKGRNIAYLEDKLWVSDRTIKEDIASLRNGISIMGQKIKVKGMERKRGNIEFESTVHPIFLALNLTQVVVVLQGLRHMTGDKAYKEYALRLSANIWNELSDYARRRIKEVCEMLSMDLSWYEELDSLNNEELFFTESECSYEEGTGNVLDYLKNGKKCAIEIKDRDGKSKILTNCIIKKYNPEREEIEVTSNGERFAINYASIVKIREEAKHLF
;
A
#
# COMPACT_ATOMS: atom_id res chain seq x y z
N MET A 1 22.84 13.97 -14.18
CA MET A 1 23.54 15.01 -13.40
C MET A 1 24.40 15.77 -14.37
N TYR A 2 24.03 17.02 -14.67
CA TYR A 2 24.81 17.89 -15.55
C TYR A 2 25.39 19.02 -14.71
N THR A 3 26.71 19.02 -14.52
CA THR A 3 27.41 20.15 -13.89
C THR A 3 27.63 21.22 -14.95
N ARG A 4 27.06 22.42 -14.75
CA ARG A 4 27.42 23.61 -15.54
C ARG A 4 28.26 24.54 -14.66
N ILE A 5 29.42 24.93 -15.15
CA ILE A 5 30.26 25.93 -14.51
C ILE A 5 29.80 27.31 -15.01
N LEU A 6 29.28 28.14 -14.11
CA LEU A 6 29.04 29.55 -14.40
C LEU A 6 30.25 30.36 -13.94
N SER A 7 30.97 30.95 -14.89
CA SER A 7 32.05 31.88 -14.62
C SER A 7 31.49 33.30 -14.54
N VAL A 8 31.50 33.90 -13.35
CA VAL A 8 31.18 35.32 -13.17
C VAL A 8 32.50 36.07 -13.04
N SER A 9 32.73 37.04 -13.92
CA SER A 9 33.85 37.98 -13.81
C SER A 9 33.34 39.30 -13.23
N SER A 10 33.92 39.74 -12.11
CA SER A 10 33.69 41.06 -11.55
C SER A 10 35.03 41.79 -11.49
N GLY A 11 35.37 42.45 -12.61
CA GLY A 11 36.67 43.09 -12.80
C GLY A 11 37.83 42.08 -12.84
N ASP A 12 38.92 42.47 -13.50
CA ASP A 12 40.06 41.59 -13.86
C ASP A 12 40.87 41.00 -12.67
N LYS A 13 40.34 40.98 -11.43
CA LYS A 13 41.06 40.52 -10.23
C LYS A 13 40.56 39.23 -9.60
N TYR A 14 39.34 38.76 -9.86
CA TYR A 14 38.83 37.54 -9.23
C TYR A 14 38.03 36.71 -10.24
N GLN A 15 38.58 35.55 -10.65
CA GLN A 15 37.81 34.49 -11.29
C GLN A 15 37.26 33.58 -10.20
N VAL A 16 35.97 33.71 -9.90
CA VAL A 16 35.28 32.80 -9.00
C VAL A 16 34.56 31.76 -9.86
N ASN A 17 35.04 30.52 -9.82
CA ASN A 17 34.37 29.38 -10.42
C ASN A 17 33.45 28.76 -9.38
N ILE A 18 32.15 28.99 -9.49
CA ILE A 18 31.16 28.34 -8.64
C ILE A 18 30.62 27.13 -9.41
N PRO A 19 30.92 25.89 -8.97
CA PRO A 19 30.25 24.73 -9.52
C PRO A 19 28.78 24.80 -9.10
N ILE A 20 27.89 25.03 -10.06
CA ILE A 20 26.45 25.02 -9.82
C ILE A 20 25.92 23.70 -10.36
N GLU A 21 25.47 22.85 -9.45
CA GLU A 21 24.68 21.68 -9.81
C GLU A 21 23.25 22.13 -10.05
N PHE A 22 22.85 22.12 -11.32
CA PHE A 22 21.45 22.29 -11.66
C PHE A 22 20.74 20.94 -11.47
N PRO A 23 19.57 20.91 -10.83
CA PRO A 23 18.76 19.69 -10.79
C PRO A 23 18.45 19.26 -12.22
N ASN A 24 18.31 17.94 -12.45
CA ASN A 24 17.76 17.45 -13.70
C ASN A 24 16.39 18.14 -13.92
N THR A 25 16.30 18.93 -14.98
CA THR A 25 15.21 19.87 -15.25
C THR A 25 13.83 19.19 -15.32
N SER A 26 12.83 19.90 -14.77
CA SER A 26 11.38 19.72 -14.89
C SER A 26 10.85 18.31 -14.63
N LEU A 27 10.75 17.93 -13.36
CA LEU A 27 9.80 16.89 -12.96
C LEU A 27 8.39 17.38 -13.31
N SER A 28 7.63 16.55 -14.02
CA SER A 28 6.21 16.81 -14.21
C SER A 28 5.51 16.85 -12.84
N ASP A 29 4.31 17.43 -12.78
CA ASP A 29 3.51 17.40 -11.55
C ASP A 29 3.30 15.96 -11.07
N PHE A 30 3.10 15.03 -12.00
CA PHE A 30 2.99 13.61 -11.70
C PHE A 30 4.27 13.03 -11.08
N ASP A 31 5.43 13.23 -11.70
CA ASP A 31 6.71 12.70 -11.18
C ASP A 31 7.01 13.28 -9.79
N ARG A 32 6.72 14.56 -9.61
CA ARG A 32 6.89 15.25 -8.33
C ARG A 32 5.96 14.69 -7.27
N GLN A 33 4.68 14.47 -7.61
CA GLN A 33 3.70 13.86 -6.71
C GLN A 33 4.08 12.41 -6.34
N MET A 34 4.52 11.60 -7.30
CA MET A 34 5.00 10.24 -7.03
C MET A 34 6.26 10.22 -6.16
N TYR A 35 7.16 11.17 -6.38
CA TYR A 35 8.32 11.36 -5.52
C TYR A 35 7.90 11.72 -4.09
N ILE A 36 6.98 12.68 -3.91
CA ILE A 36 6.45 13.08 -2.60
C ILE A 36 5.83 11.88 -1.88
N VAL A 37 5.00 11.08 -2.56
CA VAL A 37 4.40 9.87 -2.00
C VAL A 37 5.48 8.89 -1.53
N LYS A 38 6.45 8.58 -2.39
CA LYS A 38 7.57 7.69 -2.05
C LYS A 38 8.36 8.20 -0.84
N GLU A 39 8.58 9.51 -0.79
CA GLU A 39 9.46 10.09 0.22
C GLU A 39 8.80 10.14 1.60
N LEU A 40 7.52 10.46 1.69
CA LEU A 40 6.89 10.71 2.99
C LEU A 40 6.59 9.43 3.82
N HIS A 41 7.05 8.27 3.37
CA HIS A 41 7.06 7.04 4.17
C HIS A 41 8.03 7.08 5.34
N GLU A 42 9.12 7.86 5.23
CA GLU A 42 10.11 8.00 6.29
C GLU A 42 9.77 9.21 7.18
N LYS A 43 9.79 8.98 8.51
CA LYS A 43 9.50 10.04 9.48
C LYS A 43 10.54 11.17 9.40
N GLY A 44 10.08 12.40 9.67
CA GLY A 44 10.95 13.58 9.73
C GLY A 44 11.15 14.32 8.40
N ARG A 45 10.54 13.85 7.31
CA ARG A 45 10.51 14.56 6.02
C ARG A 45 9.38 15.59 6.04
N ASN A 46 9.76 16.87 6.13
CA ASN A 46 8.83 18.01 6.16
C ASN A 46 8.80 18.74 4.81
N ILE A 47 8.02 19.82 4.71
CA ILE A 47 7.92 20.58 3.45
C ILE A 47 9.28 21.17 3.05
N ALA A 48 10.07 21.70 3.99
CA ALA A 48 11.38 22.26 3.70
C ALA A 48 12.36 21.23 3.11
N TYR A 49 12.30 19.97 3.58
CA TYR A 49 13.04 18.86 2.97
C TYR A 49 12.64 18.65 1.50
N LEU A 50 11.34 18.67 1.20
CA LEU A 50 10.84 18.48 -0.16
C LEU A 50 11.18 19.67 -1.07
N GLU A 51 11.15 20.90 -0.57
CA GLU A 51 11.59 22.09 -1.31
C GLU A 51 13.06 21.97 -1.74
N ASP A 52 13.94 21.62 -0.81
CA ASP A 52 15.38 21.42 -1.08
C ASP A 52 15.62 20.29 -2.09
N LYS A 53 14.91 19.17 -1.94
CA LYS A 53 15.08 18.01 -2.83
C LYS A 53 14.50 18.22 -4.22
N LEU A 54 13.33 18.84 -4.33
CA LEU A 54 12.61 18.98 -5.58
C LEU A 54 12.88 20.33 -6.27
N TRP A 55 13.56 21.26 -5.59
CA TRP A 55 13.88 22.60 -6.09
C TRP A 55 12.61 23.36 -6.54
N VAL A 56 11.54 23.23 -5.76
CA VAL A 56 10.26 23.92 -5.98
C VAL A 56 9.83 24.66 -4.73
N SER A 57 8.92 25.63 -4.88
CA SER A 57 8.42 26.43 -3.76
C SER A 57 7.53 25.61 -2.80
N ASP A 58 7.49 26.00 -1.53
CA ASP A 58 6.56 25.49 -0.51
C ASP A 58 5.11 25.54 -0.98
N ARG A 59 4.73 26.57 -1.75
CA ARG A 59 3.40 26.68 -2.35
C ARG A 59 3.12 25.50 -3.28
N THR A 60 4.06 25.17 -4.17
CA THR A 60 3.95 24.04 -5.10
C THR A 60 3.85 22.72 -4.35
N ILE A 61 4.71 22.50 -3.34
CA ILE A 61 4.67 21.28 -2.52
C ILE A 61 3.31 21.14 -1.81
N LYS A 62 2.77 22.23 -1.25
CA LYS A 62 1.45 22.24 -0.61
C LYS A 62 0.32 21.92 -1.59
N GLU A 63 0.39 22.43 -2.82
CA GLU A 63 -0.57 22.14 -3.89
C GLU A 63 -0.53 20.66 -4.31
N ASP A 64 0.67 20.06 -4.40
CA ASP A 64 0.82 18.63 -4.70
C ASP A 64 0.27 17.75 -3.57
N ILE A 65 0.58 18.09 -2.32
CA ILE A 65 0.06 17.39 -1.14
C ILE A 65 -1.47 17.48 -1.11
N ALA A 66 -2.05 18.65 -1.41
CA ALA A 66 -3.50 18.82 -1.49
C ALA A 66 -4.11 17.96 -2.61
N SER A 67 -3.48 17.94 -3.79
CA SER A 67 -3.89 17.10 -4.92
C SER A 67 -3.89 15.62 -4.55
N LEU A 68 -2.81 15.13 -3.92
CA LEU A 68 -2.69 13.74 -3.44
C LEU A 68 -3.77 13.37 -2.40
N ARG A 69 -4.17 14.31 -1.55
CA ARG A 69 -5.26 14.11 -0.56
C ARG A 69 -6.65 14.09 -1.19
N ASN A 70 -6.88 14.95 -2.18
CA ASN A 70 -8.16 15.03 -2.88
C ASN A 70 -8.36 13.87 -3.86
N GLY A 71 -7.24 13.35 -4.34
CA GLY A 71 -7.14 12.27 -5.30
C GLY A 71 -6.66 12.80 -6.65
N ILE A 72 -5.64 12.15 -7.20
CA ILE A 72 -5.15 12.40 -8.54
C ILE A 72 -5.61 11.28 -9.47
N SER A 73 -5.90 11.60 -10.72
CA SER A 73 -6.28 10.60 -11.73
C SER A 73 -5.06 10.20 -12.55
N ILE A 74 -4.82 8.90 -12.66
CA ILE A 74 -3.76 8.31 -13.47
C ILE A 74 -4.43 7.27 -14.35
N MET A 75 -4.36 7.47 -15.67
CA MET A 75 -4.97 6.56 -16.66
C MET A 75 -6.45 6.23 -16.37
N GLY A 76 -7.21 7.20 -15.87
CA GLY A 76 -8.63 7.04 -15.54
C GLY A 76 -8.91 6.52 -14.14
N GLN A 77 -7.88 6.17 -13.37
CA GLN A 77 -8.03 5.64 -12.02
C GLN A 77 -7.58 6.63 -10.95
N LYS A 78 -8.25 6.63 -9.80
CA LYS A 78 -8.00 7.62 -8.75
C LYS A 78 -7.05 7.08 -7.70
N ILE A 79 -5.91 7.74 -7.49
CA ILE A 79 -5.06 7.54 -6.31
C ILE A 79 -5.38 8.65 -5.31
N LYS A 80 -5.97 8.27 -4.19
CA LYS A 80 -6.25 9.17 -3.08
C LYS A 80 -5.49 8.72 -1.85
N VAL A 81 -4.61 9.57 -1.35
CA VAL A 81 -3.81 9.21 -0.19
C VAL A 81 -4.56 9.56 1.10
N LYS A 82 -4.86 8.53 1.89
CA LYS A 82 -5.65 8.61 3.14
C LYS A 82 -4.76 8.85 4.36
N GLY A 83 -5.33 9.43 5.40
CA GLY A 83 -4.69 9.54 6.72
C GLY A 83 -3.44 10.43 6.79
N MET A 84 -3.36 11.50 6.00
CA MET A 84 -2.28 12.48 6.11
C MET A 84 -2.50 13.44 7.31
N GLU A 85 -1.91 13.13 8.47
CA GLU A 85 -1.94 14.01 9.63
C GLU A 85 -0.73 14.95 9.68
N ARG A 86 -0.96 16.21 10.09
CA ARG A 86 0.13 17.13 10.44
C ARG A 86 0.40 17.03 11.93
N LYS A 87 1.50 16.38 12.32
CA LYS A 87 1.99 16.36 13.70
C LYS A 87 3.28 17.17 13.80
N ARG A 88 3.24 18.28 14.53
CA ARG A 88 4.41 19.15 14.82
C ARG A 88 5.20 19.56 13.56
N GLY A 89 4.51 19.84 12.45
CA GLY A 89 5.13 20.24 11.19
C GLY A 89 5.55 19.09 10.25
N ASN A 90 5.50 17.84 10.72
CA ASN A 90 5.69 16.66 9.88
C ASN A 90 4.35 16.22 9.28
N ILE A 91 4.39 15.73 8.05
CA ILE A 91 3.26 15.09 7.38
C ILE A 91 3.48 13.60 7.53
N GLU A 92 2.60 12.94 8.28
CA GLU A 92 2.64 11.49 8.47
C GLU A 92 1.43 10.85 7.78
N PHE A 93 1.64 9.67 7.21
CA PHE A 93 0.62 8.89 6.53
C PHE A 93 0.17 7.76 7.45
N GLU A 94 -1.14 7.58 7.60
CA GLU A 94 -1.71 6.42 8.28
C GLU A 94 -1.37 5.11 7.57
N SER A 95 -1.30 5.14 6.23
CA SER A 95 -0.84 4.03 5.41
C SER A 95 0.06 4.54 4.28
N THR A 96 1.19 3.86 4.11
CA THR A 96 2.26 4.21 3.16
C THR A 96 1.90 3.74 1.75
N VAL A 97 1.51 4.67 0.88
CA VAL A 97 1.18 4.37 -0.52
C VAL A 97 2.47 4.11 -1.30
N HIS A 98 2.70 2.87 -1.74
CA HIS A 98 3.85 2.55 -2.59
C HIS A 98 3.46 2.50 -4.06
N PRO A 99 3.70 3.57 -4.86
CA PRO A 99 3.48 3.50 -6.29
C PRO A 99 4.54 2.58 -6.92
N ILE A 100 4.09 1.55 -7.63
CA ILE A 100 4.94 0.64 -8.40
C ILE A 100 4.46 0.68 -9.84
N PHE A 101 5.37 1.02 -10.76
CA PHE A 101 5.08 1.02 -12.20
C PHE A 101 5.70 -0.22 -12.85
N LEU A 102 4.86 -1.13 -13.36
CA LEU A 102 5.30 -2.37 -13.99
C LEU A 102 4.89 -2.39 -15.47
N ALA A 103 5.85 -2.27 -16.37
CA ALA A 103 5.63 -2.43 -17.80
C ALA A 103 5.62 -3.93 -18.18
N LEU A 104 4.51 -4.62 -17.88
CA LEU A 104 4.34 -6.05 -18.09
C LEU A 104 3.80 -6.36 -19.50
N ASN A 105 4.29 -7.45 -20.10
CA ASN A 105 3.59 -8.06 -21.23
C ASN A 105 2.33 -8.81 -20.76
N LEU A 106 1.41 -9.14 -21.67
CA LEU A 106 0.14 -9.79 -21.31
C LEU A 106 0.32 -11.12 -20.58
N THR A 107 1.32 -11.92 -20.94
CA THR A 107 1.59 -13.20 -20.27
C THR A 107 2.04 -12.98 -18.81
N GLN A 108 2.89 -11.97 -18.56
CA GLN A 108 3.28 -11.59 -17.21
C GLN A 108 2.07 -11.13 -16.38
N VAL A 109 1.15 -10.38 -16.99
CA VAL A 109 -0.11 -9.99 -16.33
C VAL A 109 -0.92 -11.23 -15.92
N VAL A 110 -1.08 -12.21 -16.82
CA VAL A 110 -1.77 -13.48 -16.50
C VAL A 110 -1.10 -14.20 -15.33
N VAL A 111 0.23 -14.30 -15.33
CA VAL A 111 0.98 -14.96 -14.24
C VAL A 111 0.74 -14.26 -12.90
N VAL A 112 0.78 -12.92 -12.88
CA VAL A 112 0.51 -12.14 -11.66
C VAL A 112 -0.91 -12.36 -11.17
N LEU A 113 -1.91 -12.27 -12.05
CA LEU A 113 -3.32 -12.45 -11.69
C LEU A 113 -3.62 -13.86 -11.18
N GLN A 114 -2.99 -14.90 -11.74
CA GLN A 114 -3.13 -16.28 -11.26
C GLN A 114 -2.44 -16.50 -9.91
N GLY A 115 -1.26 -15.90 -9.70
CA GLY A 115 -0.60 -15.91 -8.40
C GLY A 115 -1.47 -15.25 -7.32
N LEU A 116 -2.05 -14.09 -7.61
CA LEU A 116 -2.95 -13.41 -6.70
C LEU A 116 -4.24 -14.21 -6.46
N ARG A 117 -4.83 -14.82 -7.50
CA ARG A 117 -5.95 -15.75 -7.35
C ARG A 117 -5.61 -16.86 -6.35
N HIS A 118 -4.44 -17.48 -6.47
CA HIS A 118 -4.02 -18.51 -5.52
C HIS A 118 -3.94 -17.97 -4.08
N MET A 119 -3.40 -16.76 -3.89
CA MET A 119 -3.32 -16.10 -2.58
C MET A 119 -4.69 -15.79 -1.97
N THR A 120 -5.77 -15.71 -2.76
CA THR A 120 -7.12 -15.53 -2.22
C THR A 120 -7.62 -16.70 -1.36
N GLY A 121 -6.99 -17.88 -1.50
CA GLY A 121 -7.30 -19.05 -0.67
C GLY A 121 -6.88 -18.89 0.79
N ASP A 122 -5.93 -18.01 1.08
CA ASP A 122 -5.51 -17.69 2.45
C ASP A 122 -6.32 -16.51 2.99
N LYS A 123 -7.07 -16.75 4.07
CA LYS A 123 -7.91 -15.73 4.72
C LYS A 123 -7.12 -14.48 5.13
N ALA A 124 -5.85 -14.59 5.50
CA ALA A 124 -5.06 -13.42 5.89
C ALA A 124 -4.69 -12.53 4.69
N TYR A 125 -4.51 -13.12 3.51
CA TYR A 125 -4.14 -12.41 2.28
C TYR A 125 -5.32 -12.12 1.36
N LYS A 126 -6.47 -12.74 1.60
CA LYS A 126 -7.60 -12.80 0.66
C LYS A 126 -7.98 -11.45 0.10
N GLU A 127 -8.29 -10.50 0.98
CA GLU A 127 -8.79 -9.19 0.58
C GLU A 127 -7.70 -8.35 -0.09
N TYR A 128 -6.45 -8.45 0.38
CA TYR A 128 -5.30 -7.81 -0.26
C TYR A 128 -5.11 -8.31 -1.69
N ALA A 129 -5.14 -9.63 -1.89
CA ALA A 129 -4.94 -10.25 -3.20
C ALA A 129 -6.10 -9.95 -4.16
N LEU A 130 -7.34 -9.98 -3.67
CA LEU A 130 -8.53 -9.66 -4.46
C LEU A 130 -8.51 -8.21 -4.94
N ARG A 131 -8.31 -7.25 -4.03
CA ARG A 131 -8.27 -5.82 -4.37
C ARG A 131 -7.12 -5.50 -5.32
N LEU A 132 -5.93 -6.06 -5.07
CA LEU A 132 -4.80 -5.86 -5.97
C LEU A 132 -5.08 -6.44 -7.38
N SER A 133 -5.73 -7.60 -7.45
CA SER A 133 -6.13 -8.19 -8.74
C SER A 133 -7.12 -7.31 -9.49
N ALA A 134 -8.13 -6.79 -8.79
CA ALA A 134 -9.11 -5.88 -9.36
C ALA A 134 -8.45 -4.57 -9.85
N ASN A 135 -7.52 -4.02 -9.08
CA ASN A 135 -6.78 -2.82 -9.48
C ASN A 135 -5.98 -3.05 -10.77
N ILE A 136 -5.18 -4.12 -10.83
CA ILE A 136 -4.43 -4.50 -12.04
C ILE A 136 -5.38 -4.70 -13.22
N TRP A 137 -6.49 -5.42 -13.01
CA TRP A 137 -7.47 -5.71 -14.07
C TRP A 137 -8.15 -4.46 -14.63
N ASN A 138 -8.47 -3.51 -13.75
CA ASN A 138 -9.07 -2.24 -14.12
C ASN A 138 -8.07 -1.31 -14.84
N GLU A 139 -6.76 -1.51 -14.67
CA GLU A 139 -5.72 -0.75 -15.40
C GLU A 139 -5.55 -1.24 -16.85
N LEU A 140 -6.02 -2.45 -17.15
CA LEU A 140 -5.91 -3.01 -18.49
C LEU A 140 -6.85 -2.33 -19.47
N SER A 141 -6.42 -2.26 -20.73
CA SER A 141 -7.31 -1.90 -21.83
C SER A 141 -8.31 -3.02 -22.14
N ASP A 142 -9.41 -2.69 -22.82
CA ASP A 142 -10.38 -3.68 -23.31
C ASP A 142 -9.73 -4.72 -24.23
N TYR A 143 -8.73 -4.30 -25.02
CA TYR A 143 -7.92 -5.21 -25.82
C TYR A 143 -7.18 -6.22 -24.95
N ALA A 144 -6.49 -5.76 -23.92
CA ALA A 144 -5.72 -6.62 -23.02
C ALA A 144 -6.62 -7.61 -22.26
N ARG A 145 -7.75 -7.14 -21.69
CA ARG A 145 -8.72 -8.01 -20.99
C ARG A 145 -9.27 -9.10 -21.90
N ARG A 146 -9.71 -8.75 -23.11
CA ARG A 146 -10.19 -9.70 -24.11
C ARG A 146 -9.11 -10.70 -24.50
N ARG A 147 -7.89 -10.23 -24.76
CA ARG A 147 -6.79 -11.10 -25.16
C ARG A 147 -6.40 -12.10 -24.05
N ILE A 148 -6.44 -11.67 -22.79
CA ILE A 148 -6.22 -12.57 -21.65
C ILE A 148 -7.29 -13.66 -21.60
N LYS A 149 -8.57 -13.31 -21.75
CA LYS A 149 -9.67 -14.28 -21.76
C LYS A 149 -9.53 -15.29 -22.91
N GLU A 150 -9.23 -14.84 -24.12
CA GLU A 150 -8.96 -15.71 -25.28
C GLU A 150 -7.81 -16.70 -24.99
N VAL A 151 -6.70 -16.22 -24.41
CA VAL A 151 -5.56 -17.09 -24.07
C VAL A 151 -5.94 -18.10 -22.98
N CYS A 152 -6.71 -17.68 -21.97
CA CYS A 152 -7.17 -18.58 -20.91
C CYS A 152 -8.10 -19.66 -21.45
N GLU A 153 -9.00 -19.33 -22.38
CA GLU A 153 -9.85 -20.28 -23.07
C GLU A 153 -9.02 -21.30 -23.88
N MET A 154 -8.01 -20.85 -24.63
CA MET A 154 -7.08 -21.74 -25.35
C MET A 154 -6.33 -22.69 -24.42
N LEU A 155 -6.07 -22.28 -23.19
CA LEU A 155 -5.41 -23.07 -22.15
C LEU A 155 -6.39 -23.90 -21.30
N SER A 156 -7.68 -23.91 -21.63
CA SER A 156 -8.74 -24.58 -20.85
C SER A 156 -8.78 -24.14 -19.38
N MET A 157 -8.45 -22.87 -19.13
CA MET A 157 -8.48 -22.27 -17.79
C MET A 157 -9.87 -21.75 -17.46
N ASP A 158 -10.23 -21.82 -16.19
CA ASP A 158 -11.48 -21.29 -15.66
C ASP A 158 -11.51 -19.75 -15.76
N LEU A 159 -12.50 -19.23 -16.49
CA LEU A 159 -12.71 -17.82 -16.76
C LEU A 159 -13.46 -17.08 -15.63
N SER A 160 -14.10 -17.80 -14.71
CA SER A 160 -14.95 -17.22 -13.66
C SER A 160 -14.22 -16.15 -12.84
N TRP A 161 -12.92 -16.35 -12.63
CA TRP A 161 -12.07 -15.38 -11.95
C TRP A 161 -12.02 -14.02 -12.67
N TYR A 162 -11.85 -14.01 -13.99
CA TYR A 162 -11.77 -12.75 -14.74
C TYR A 162 -13.16 -12.09 -14.91
N GLU A 163 -14.22 -12.89 -14.90
CA GLU A 163 -15.60 -12.38 -14.87
C GLU A 163 -15.93 -11.73 -13.52
N GLU A 164 -15.45 -12.32 -12.42
CA GLU A 164 -15.51 -11.70 -11.10
C GLU A 164 -14.75 -10.36 -11.10
N LEU A 165 -13.53 -10.32 -11.65
CA LEU A 165 -12.76 -9.08 -11.74
C LEU A 165 -13.45 -8.00 -12.60
N ASP A 166 -14.18 -8.36 -13.66
CA ASP A 166 -14.99 -7.40 -14.44
C ASP A 166 -16.13 -6.79 -13.60
N SER A 167 -16.68 -7.54 -12.64
CA SER A 167 -17.73 -7.04 -11.75
C SER A 167 -17.18 -6.11 -10.66
N LEU A 168 -15.89 -6.20 -10.36
CA LEU A 168 -15.19 -5.40 -9.35
C LEU A 168 -14.68 -4.09 -9.96
N ASN A 169 -15.61 -3.17 -10.23
CA ASN A 169 -15.26 -1.82 -10.66
C ASN A 169 -14.76 -1.00 -9.46
N ASN A 170 -13.44 -0.75 -9.40
CA ASN A 170 -12.84 0.08 -8.36
C ASN A 170 -12.60 1.49 -8.91
N GLU A 171 -13.24 2.50 -8.31
CA GLU A 171 -12.95 3.90 -8.62
C GLU A 171 -11.61 4.36 -8.02
N GLU A 172 -11.15 3.71 -6.94
CA GLU A 172 -9.90 4.03 -6.24
C GLU A 172 -8.87 2.90 -6.33
N LEU A 173 -7.61 3.27 -6.58
CA LEU A 173 -6.46 2.38 -6.68
C LEU A 173 -5.82 2.01 -5.34
N PHE A 174 -6.13 2.75 -4.28
CA PHE A 174 -5.46 2.61 -3.00
C PHE A 174 -6.43 2.30 -1.87
N PHE A 175 -6.15 1.21 -1.18
CA PHE A 175 -6.86 0.75 0.01
C PHE A 175 -5.86 0.63 1.16
N THR A 176 -6.25 1.15 2.32
CA THR A 176 -5.49 0.98 3.57
C THR A 176 -5.57 -0.46 4.05
N GLU A 177 -4.66 -0.84 4.96
CA GLU A 177 -4.68 -2.16 5.59
C GLU A 177 -6.01 -2.45 6.30
N SER A 178 -6.62 -1.43 6.90
CA SER A 178 -7.94 -1.55 7.54
C SER A 178 -9.06 -1.82 6.52
N GLU A 179 -9.00 -1.22 5.33
CA GLU A 179 -9.98 -1.46 4.25
C GLU A 179 -9.79 -2.83 3.58
N CYS A 180 -8.59 -3.40 3.72
CA CYS A 180 -8.22 -4.76 3.32
C CYS A 180 -8.37 -5.78 4.46
N SER A 181 -9.05 -5.43 5.55
CA SER A 181 -9.18 -6.25 6.74
C SER A 181 -10.64 -6.55 7.09
N TYR A 182 -10.90 -7.73 7.63
CA TYR A 182 -12.21 -8.12 8.17
C TYR A 182 -12.04 -8.92 9.45
N GLU A 183 -13.06 -8.91 10.32
CA GLU A 183 -12.94 -9.42 11.69
C GLU A 183 -12.87 -10.95 11.78
N GLU A 184 -13.49 -11.67 10.85
CA GLU A 184 -13.62 -13.12 10.89
C GLU A 184 -12.30 -13.87 10.63
N GLY A 185 -12.00 -14.83 11.51
CA GLY A 185 -10.80 -15.67 11.39
C GLY A 185 -9.51 -14.86 11.38
N THR A 186 -8.66 -15.10 10.40
CA THR A 186 -7.35 -14.42 10.25
C THR A 186 -7.41 -13.17 9.38
N GLY A 187 -8.60 -12.69 8.98
CA GLY A 187 -8.80 -11.67 7.95
C GLY A 187 -8.14 -10.31 8.18
N ASN A 188 -7.79 -9.98 9.42
CA ASN A 188 -7.15 -8.72 9.79
C ASN A 188 -5.80 -8.91 10.49
N VAL A 189 -5.29 -10.15 10.59
CA VAL A 189 -4.04 -10.47 11.30
C VAL A 189 -2.88 -9.62 10.80
N LEU A 190 -2.79 -9.41 9.48
CA LEU A 190 -1.71 -8.66 8.87
C LEU A 190 -1.73 -7.18 9.25
N ASP A 191 -2.90 -6.55 9.38
CA ASP A 191 -3.01 -5.16 9.84
C ASP A 191 -2.53 -5.01 11.29
N TYR A 192 -3.02 -5.87 12.18
CA TYR A 192 -2.60 -5.86 13.59
C TYR A 192 -1.11 -6.18 13.75
N LEU A 193 -0.59 -7.12 12.97
CA LEU A 193 0.82 -7.50 12.97
C LEU A 193 1.73 -6.37 12.48
N LYS A 194 1.43 -5.78 11.31
CA LYS A 194 2.26 -4.73 10.68
C LYS A 194 2.43 -3.53 11.60
N ASN A 195 1.34 -3.10 12.22
CA ASN A 195 1.29 -1.87 13.00
C ASN A 195 1.50 -2.09 14.50
N GLY A 196 1.61 -3.35 14.95
CA GLY A 196 1.71 -3.70 16.38
C GLY A 196 0.50 -3.23 17.20
N LYS A 197 -0.68 -3.13 16.56
CA LYS A 197 -1.92 -2.67 17.18
C LYS A 197 -2.35 -3.64 18.28
N LYS A 198 -2.96 -3.12 19.33
CA LYS A 198 -3.60 -3.96 20.36
C LYS A 198 -4.91 -4.50 19.81
N CYS A 199 -5.24 -5.74 20.18
CA CYS A 199 -6.51 -6.37 19.81
C CYS A 199 -7.06 -7.25 20.93
N ALA A 200 -8.31 -7.69 20.74
CA ALA A 200 -8.91 -8.82 21.39
C ALA A 200 -9.09 -9.95 20.36
N ILE A 201 -8.83 -11.18 20.78
CA ILE A 201 -8.92 -12.38 19.94
C ILE A 201 -9.93 -13.33 20.58
N GLU A 202 -11.00 -13.63 19.86
CA GLU A 202 -11.93 -14.69 20.21
C GLU A 202 -11.47 -16.01 19.60
N ILE A 203 -11.28 -17.02 20.44
CA ILE A 203 -10.85 -18.36 20.07
C ILE A 203 -11.88 -19.38 20.53
N LYS A 204 -12.11 -20.42 19.74
CA LYS A 204 -12.84 -21.63 20.18
C LYS A 204 -11.87 -22.66 20.70
N ASP A 205 -12.13 -23.19 21.88
CA ASP A 205 -11.41 -24.34 22.40
C ASP A 205 -11.86 -25.65 21.72
N ARG A 206 -11.23 -26.77 22.09
CA ARG A 206 -11.53 -28.09 21.53
C ARG A 206 -12.96 -28.57 21.83
N ASP A 207 -13.57 -28.03 22.88
CA ASP A 207 -14.95 -28.34 23.29
C ASP A 207 -15.96 -27.36 22.65
N GLY A 208 -15.50 -26.46 21.77
CA GLY A 208 -16.31 -25.48 21.07
C GLY A 208 -16.71 -24.26 21.90
N LYS A 209 -16.20 -24.11 23.12
CA LYS A 209 -16.46 -22.94 23.96
C LYS A 209 -15.59 -21.76 23.52
N SER A 210 -16.19 -20.59 23.41
CA SER A 210 -15.47 -19.36 23.11
C SER A 210 -14.69 -18.89 24.34
N LYS A 211 -13.40 -18.62 24.15
CA LYS A 211 -12.51 -17.93 25.08
C LYS A 211 -12.01 -16.64 24.41
N ILE A 212 -11.88 -15.60 25.20
CA ILE A 212 -11.46 -14.29 24.72
C ILE A 212 -10.14 -13.92 25.37
N LEU A 213 -9.15 -13.60 24.53
CA LEU A 213 -7.90 -12.99 24.94
C LEU A 213 -7.97 -11.49 24.67
N THR A 214 -7.59 -10.67 25.65
CA THR A 214 -7.59 -9.20 25.56
C THR A 214 -6.17 -8.65 25.68
N ASN A 215 -5.97 -7.38 25.31
CA ASN A 215 -4.66 -6.74 25.29
C ASN A 215 -3.61 -7.55 24.50
N CYS A 216 -4.06 -8.17 23.41
CA CYS A 216 -3.24 -8.99 22.54
C CYS A 216 -2.39 -8.09 21.65
N ILE A 217 -1.13 -8.48 21.43
CA ILE A 217 -0.28 -7.95 20.37
C ILE A 217 0.21 -9.15 19.57
N ILE A 218 -0.16 -9.20 18.28
CA ILE A 218 0.30 -10.24 17.37
C ILE A 218 1.78 -9.96 17.07
N LYS A 219 2.62 -10.98 17.25
CA LYS A 219 4.08 -10.90 17.06
C LYS A 219 4.54 -11.62 15.80
N LYS A 220 3.81 -12.65 15.39
CA LYS A 220 4.17 -13.45 14.22
C LYS A 220 2.93 -14.10 13.60
N TYR A 221 2.98 -14.25 12.29
CA TYR A 221 2.07 -15.06 11.49
C TYR A 221 2.90 -16.16 10.82
N ASN A 222 2.56 -17.42 11.06
CA ASN A 222 3.30 -18.59 10.58
C ASN A 222 2.42 -19.51 9.71
N PRO A 223 2.42 -19.31 8.37
CA PRO A 223 1.62 -20.10 7.45
C PRO A 223 1.91 -21.60 7.51
N GLU A 224 3.17 -22.00 7.68
CA GLU A 224 3.59 -23.41 7.68
C GLU A 224 3.02 -24.20 8.87
N ARG A 225 2.82 -23.52 10.00
CA ARG A 225 2.25 -24.12 11.22
C ARG A 225 0.79 -23.76 11.44
N GLU A 226 0.21 -22.99 10.52
CA GLU A 226 -1.14 -22.47 10.61
C GLU A 226 -1.44 -21.77 11.95
N GLU A 227 -0.48 -21.00 12.46
CA GLU A 227 -0.59 -20.36 13.78
C GLU A 227 -0.14 -18.89 13.78
N ILE A 228 -0.67 -18.13 14.75
CA ILE A 228 -0.15 -16.82 15.14
C ILE A 228 0.51 -16.91 16.51
N GLU A 229 1.61 -16.17 16.68
CA GLU A 229 2.22 -15.95 17.99
C GLU A 229 1.71 -14.62 18.55
N VAL A 230 1.12 -14.65 19.74
CA VAL A 230 0.46 -13.50 20.37
C VAL A 230 1.01 -13.30 21.78
N THR A 231 1.26 -12.05 22.16
CA THR A 231 1.48 -11.68 23.57
C THR A 231 0.19 -11.09 24.13
N SER A 232 -0.37 -11.67 25.20
CA SER A 232 -1.55 -11.15 25.90
C SER A 232 -1.22 -11.01 27.39
N ASN A 233 -1.39 -9.81 27.93
CA ASN A 233 -1.10 -9.50 29.34
C ASN A 233 0.30 -9.95 29.84
N GLY A 234 1.30 -9.97 28.96
CA GLY A 234 2.67 -10.37 29.26
C GLY A 234 2.99 -11.85 29.00
N GLU A 235 1.98 -12.69 28.78
CA GLU A 235 2.13 -14.11 28.45
C GLU A 235 2.14 -14.34 26.94
N ARG A 236 2.84 -15.37 26.48
CA ARG A 236 2.93 -15.74 25.06
C ARG A 236 2.04 -16.92 24.75
N PHE A 237 1.30 -16.82 23.65
CA PHE A 237 0.39 -17.85 23.15
C PHE A 237 0.71 -18.16 21.69
N ALA A 238 0.63 -19.43 21.33
CA ALA A 238 0.55 -19.88 19.94
C ALA A 238 -0.91 -20.28 19.68
N ILE A 239 -1.56 -19.63 18.72
CA ILE A 239 -2.98 -19.80 18.43
C ILE A 239 -3.14 -20.28 17.00
N ASN A 240 -3.74 -21.46 16.83
CA ASN A 240 -4.01 -22.02 15.50
C ASN A 240 -5.12 -21.25 14.78
N TYR A 241 -4.98 -21.02 13.48
CA TYR A 241 -5.92 -20.25 12.65
C TYR A 241 -7.35 -20.77 12.71
N ALA A 242 -7.54 -22.09 12.71
CA ALA A 242 -8.86 -22.72 12.72
C ALA A 242 -9.61 -22.47 14.04
N SER A 243 -8.88 -22.17 15.12
CA SER A 243 -9.49 -21.81 16.41
C SER A 243 -9.94 -20.36 16.47
N ILE A 244 -9.41 -19.48 15.61
CA ILE A 244 -9.72 -18.04 15.65
C ILE A 244 -11.10 -17.81 15.05
N VAL A 245 -11.99 -17.25 15.86
CA VAL A 245 -13.33 -16.86 15.44
C VAL A 245 -13.30 -15.43 14.93
N LYS A 246 -12.79 -14.50 15.76
CA LYS A 246 -12.70 -13.08 15.44
C LYS A 246 -11.51 -12.38 16.07
N ILE A 247 -11.05 -11.30 15.45
CA ILE A 247 -10.05 -10.37 15.99
C ILE A 247 -10.56 -8.94 15.84
N ARG A 248 -10.45 -8.10 16.88
CA ARG A 248 -10.96 -6.71 16.89
C ARG A 248 -10.18 -5.77 17.83
N GLU A 249 -10.37 -4.47 17.70
CA GLU A 249 -9.54 -3.45 18.39
C GLU A 249 -9.81 -3.35 19.90
N GLU A 250 -11.05 -3.55 20.37
CA GLU A 250 -11.40 -3.53 21.80
C GLU A 250 -12.38 -4.64 22.22
N ALA A 251 -12.29 -5.06 23.49
CA ALA A 251 -13.15 -6.09 24.09
C ALA A 251 -14.56 -5.62 24.45
N LYS A 252 -14.87 -4.32 24.34
CA LYS A 252 -16.15 -3.73 24.80
C LYS A 252 -17.40 -4.24 24.07
N HIS A 253 -17.24 -4.96 22.95
CA HIS A 253 -18.34 -5.50 22.15
C HIS A 253 -18.38 -7.04 22.13
N LEU A 254 -17.74 -7.72 23.09
CA LEU A 254 -17.67 -9.19 23.18
C LEU A 254 -18.82 -9.83 23.98
N PHE A 255 -19.94 -9.14 24.15
CA PHE A 255 -21.14 -9.66 24.81
C PHE A 255 -22.25 -9.96 23.80
#